data_AF-A0A661P8G8-F1
#
_entry.id   AF-A0A661P8G8-F1
#
_cell.length_a   1.000
_cell.length_b   1.000
_cell.length_c   1.000
_cell.angle_alpha   90.00
_cell.angle_beta   90.00
_cell.angle_gamma   90.00
#
_symmetry.space_group_name_H-M   'P 1'
#
loop_
_entity.id
_entity.type
_entity.pdbx_description
1 polymer ?
#
loop_
_entity_poly.entity_id
_entity_poly.type
_entity_poly.pdbx_seq_one_letter_code
_entity_poly.pdbx_strand_id
1 'polypeptide(L)'
;MICHGWDLFASSAAPRPSRSRSGPPAKRSISRSEPETKPFPSRRLPVILSRLMKPRLFATAILVGALTATPPAVADVYQVDRIVAVVGNTPILLSALRFRAQPFITTMERQVTDETQRMIGESKLYRQVLERLVDEQLIARRAALAELKVEPIEIEQAIDNVAKQNGIGRPALMREIERSGMTEAFYRAEIGRQILEGRLLMQRWTSSPLMITEEQLRTLYDQLKEQDPDSVPSFAAARPQLTEQLRLKWFEEEKQRMLVQLRSETHIEVRLGP
;
A
#
# COMPACT_ATOMS: atom_id res chain seq x y z
N MET A 1 1.53 -3.22 22.88
CA MET A 1 0.86 -1.90 22.75
C MET A 1 1.63 -1.12 21.69
N ILE A 2 1.23 -1.22 20.42
CA ILE A 2 1.82 -0.43 19.33
C ILE A 2 0.81 0.67 19.03
N CYS A 3 1.29 1.89 19.14
CA CYS A 3 0.58 3.15 19.23
C CYS A 3 -0.54 3.31 18.18
N HIS A 4 -1.76 3.59 18.65
CA HIS A 4 -2.74 4.35 17.88
C HIS A 4 -2.36 5.83 17.99
N GLY A 5 -1.65 6.36 17.00
CA GLY A 5 -1.20 7.75 16.97
C GLY A 5 -2.06 8.59 16.03
N TRP A 6 -3.10 9.23 16.57
CA TRP A 6 -3.92 10.22 15.84
C TRP A 6 -3.51 11.68 16.16
N ASP A 7 -2.46 11.91 16.94
CA ASP A 7 -2.09 13.23 17.48
C ASP A 7 -1.18 14.09 16.58
N LEU A 8 -1.27 13.99 15.24
CA LEU A 8 -0.34 14.69 14.34
C LEU A 8 -0.87 15.97 13.67
N PHE A 9 -2.09 16.46 13.97
CA PHE A 9 -2.67 17.60 13.24
C PHE A 9 -3.20 18.75 14.11
N ALA A 10 -2.35 19.28 14.99
CA ALA A 10 -2.56 20.62 15.54
C ALA A 10 -1.29 21.48 15.38
N SER A 11 -1.44 22.61 14.68
CA SER A 11 -0.53 23.77 14.62
C SER A 11 0.51 23.83 13.49
N SER A 12 0.20 24.57 12.40
CA SER A 12 0.70 25.94 12.21
C SER A 12 0.25 26.50 10.85
N ALA A 13 0.06 27.82 10.80
CA ALA A 13 -0.50 28.57 9.69
C ALA A 13 0.57 29.34 8.88
N ALA A 14 0.39 29.34 7.54
CA ALA A 14 0.84 30.34 6.54
C ALA A 14 2.37 30.48 6.25
N PRO A 15 2.83 31.08 5.11
CA PRO A 15 2.10 31.85 4.09
C PRO A 15 2.29 31.41 2.60
N ARG A 16 1.42 31.96 1.74
CA ARG A 16 1.37 31.79 0.27
C ARG A 16 2.56 32.48 -0.44
N PRO A 17 3.06 31.94 -1.57
CA PRO A 17 3.75 32.75 -2.56
C PRO A 17 2.88 33.11 -3.77
N SER A 18 3.22 34.28 -4.31
CA SER A 18 2.58 35.09 -5.33
C SER A 18 2.62 34.52 -6.75
N ARG A 19 1.55 34.78 -7.51
CA ARG A 19 1.47 34.65 -8.97
C ARG A 19 2.53 35.49 -9.68
N SER A 20 3.20 34.91 -10.67
CA SER A 20 3.82 35.63 -11.78
C SER A 20 3.34 35.03 -13.10
N ARG A 21 2.76 35.88 -13.95
CA ARG A 21 2.29 35.60 -15.31
C ARG A 21 3.34 36.02 -16.32
N SER A 22 3.66 35.15 -17.27
CA SER A 22 4.03 35.45 -18.67
C SER A 22 3.99 34.09 -19.38
N GLY A 23 3.37 33.81 -20.52
CA GLY A 23 3.00 34.55 -21.72
C GLY A 23 3.51 33.71 -22.92
N PRO A 24 2.65 33.12 -23.79
CA PRO A 24 3.07 32.33 -24.96
C PRO A 24 3.02 33.22 -26.24
N PRO A 25 3.20 32.73 -27.49
CA PRO A 25 3.64 31.42 -28.01
C PRO A 25 4.71 31.52 -29.14
N ALA A 26 5.23 30.38 -29.62
CA ALA A 26 5.69 30.28 -31.02
C ALA A 26 5.51 28.84 -31.56
N LYS A 27 4.65 28.72 -32.57
CA LYS A 27 4.45 27.52 -33.38
C LYS A 27 5.66 27.33 -34.29
N ARG A 28 6.22 26.12 -34.36
CA ARG A 28 6.86 25.61 -35.58
C ARG A 28 6.48 24.16 -35.79
N SER A 29 5.80 23.99 -36.91
CA SER A 29 5.38 22.76 -37.55
C SER A 29 6.55 22.05 -38.24
N ILE A 30 6.30 20.79 -38.58
CA ILE A 30 7.06 19.93 -39.53
C ILE A 30 8.29 19.32 -38.82
N SER A 31 8.41 18.00 -38.66
CA SER A 31 8.36 16.99 -39.70
C SER A 31 8.18 15.61 -39.08
N ARG A 32 7.32 14.81 -39.70
CA ARG A 32 7.10 13.40 -39.43
C ARG A 32 8.26 12.63 -40.06
N SER A 33 9.07 11.94 -39.25
CA SER A 33 9.97 10.90 -39.73
C SER A 33 9.72 9.64 -38.91
N GLU A 34 9.00 8.71 -39.53
CA GLU A 34 8.90 7.30 -39.12
C GLU A 34 10.29 6.73 -38.80
N PRO A 35 10.45 5.97 -37.69
CA PRO A 35 11.62 5.13 -37.53
C PRO A 35 11.47 3.88 -38.41
N GLU A 36 12.28 3.83 -39.47
CA GLU A 36 12.49 2.68 -40.34
C GLU A 36 12.74 1.40 -39.53
N THR A 37 11.93 0.39 -39.83
CA THR A 37 12.12 -0.99 -39.43
C THR A 37 13.31 -1.59 -40.17
N LYS A 38 14.38 -1.89 -39.43
CA LYS A 38 15.57 -2.58 -39.97
C LYS A 38 15.18 -4.00 -40.42
N PRO A 39 15.44 -4.40 -41.67
CA PRO A 39 15.17 -5.76 -42.12
C PRO A 39 16.25 -6.73 -41.63
N PHE A 40 15.81 -7.93 -41.24
CA PHE A 40 16.64 -9.08 -40.91
C PHE A 40 17.61 -9.44 -42.05
N PRO A 41 18.88 -9.79 -41.78
CA PRO A 41 19.79 -10.23 -42.83
C PRO A 41 19.39 -11.63 -43.32
N SER A 42 19.03 -11.72 -44.60
CA SER A 42 18.85 -12.96 -45.34
C SER A 42 20.20 -13.59 -45.64
N ARG A 43 20.44 -14.77 -45.04
CA ARG A 43 21.65 -15.57 -45.25
C ARG A 43 21.61 -16.19 -46.65
N ARG A 44 22.40 -15.65 -47.57
CA ARG A 44 22.60 -16.23 -48.91
C ARG A 44 23.50 -17.46 -48.81
N LEU A 45 23.01 -18.59 -49.29
CA LEU A 45 23.79 -19.80 -49.53
C LEU A 45 24.67 -19.60 -50.78
N PRO A 46 25.98 -19.90 -50.75
CA PRO A 46 26.73 -20.06 -51.98
C PRO A 46 26.52 -21.47 -52.55
N VAL A 47 25.94 -21.53 -53.75
CA VAL A 47 26.04 -22.67 -54.66
C VAL A 47 27.42 -22.58 -55.31
N ILE A 48 28.31 -23.53 -55.05
CA ILE A 48 29.49 -23.76 -55.89
C ILE A 48 29.36 -25.17 -56.47
N LEU A 49 29.20 -25.17 -57.79
CA LEU A 49 29.12 -26.31 -58.66
C LEU A 49 30.53 -26.86 -58.94
N SER A 50 30.65 -28.18 -58.80
CA SER A 50 31.46 -29.10 -59.60
C SER A 50 32.97 -28.83 -59.83
N ARG A 51 33.79 -29.80 -59.40
CA ARG A 51 34.72 -30.48 -60.32
C ARG A 51 34.93 -31.94 -59.91
N LEU A 52 34.64 -32.80 -60.88
CA LEU A 52 34.75 -34.26 -60.87
C LEU A 52 36.22 -34.68 -60.91
N MET A 53 36.66 -35.64 -60.07
CA MET A 53 37.71 -36.61 -60.40
C MET A 53 37.77 -37.79 -59.40
N LYS A 54 37.10 -38.87 -59.80
CA LYS A 54 37.29 -40.33 -59.65
C LYS A 54 37.96 -40.99 -58.40
N PRO A 55 37.55 -42.24 -58.08
CA PRO A 55 37.57 -42.79 -56.72
C PRO A 55 38.74 -43.75 -56.45
N ARG A 56 39.12 -43.89 -55.18
CA ARG A 56 39.80 -45.08 -54.66
C ARG A 56 39.13 -45.53 -53.36
N LEU A 57 38.68 -46.78 -53.39
CA LEU A 57 38.10 -47.56 -52.30
C LEU A 57 39.04 -47.59 -51.09
N PHE A 58 38.50 -47.47 -49.87
CA PHE A 58 38.57 -48.48 -48.80
C PHE A 58 38.13 -47.87 -47.44
N ALA A 59 37.38 -48.68 -46.69
CA ALA A 59 37.25 -48.68 -45.23
C ALA A 59 36.35 -47.61 -44.54
N THR A 60 35.09 -48.00 -44.41
CA THR A 60 34.20 -47.81 -43.25
C THR A 60 34.89 -47.87 -41.87
N ALA A 61 34.65 -46.86 -41.01
CA ALA A 61 34.50 -47.04 -39.55
C ALA A 61 33.97 -45.75 -38.86
N ILE A 62 32.70 -45.79 -38.44
CA ILE A 62 32.14 -45.20 -37.21
C ILE A 62 32.45 -43.71 -36.94
N LEU A 63 31.57 -42.83 -37.44
CA LEU A 63 31.42 -41.46 -36.94
C LEU A 63 29.91 -41.14 -36.79
N VAL A 64 29.22 -41.85 -35.90
CA VAL A 64 27.79 -41.66 -35.59
C VAL A 64 27.60 -41.56 -34.07
N GLY A 65 28.21 -40.57 -33.43
CA GLY A 65 28.17 -40.44 -31.97
C GLY A 65 28.27 -39.03 -31.41
N ALA A 66 27.99 -37.99 -32.20
CA ALA A 66 28.21 -36.60 -31.77
C ALA A 66 27.07 -35.64 -32.13
N LEU A 67 25.80 -36.06 -31.98
CA LEU A 67 24.66 -35.18 -32.31
C LEU A 67 23.43 -35.36 -31.41
N THR A 68 23.58 -35.47 -30.09
CA THR A 68 22.47 -35.31 -29.14
C THR A 68 22.93 -34.68 -27.83
N ALA A 69 23.33 -33.41 -27.87
CA ALA A 69 23.48 -32.59 -26.67
C ALA A 69 22.62 -31.33 -26.85
N THR A 70 21.30 -31.51 -26.81
CA THR A 70 20.37 -30.38 -26.69
C THR A 70 20.45 -29.91 -25.24
N PRO A 71 20.87 -28.65 -24.96
CA PRO A 71 20.82 -28.13 -23.59
C PRO A 71 19.37 -28.17 -23.10
N PRO A 72 19.11 -28.55 -21.83
CA PRO A 72 17.77 -28.49 -21.28
C PRO A 72 17.29 -27.05 -21.37
N ALA A 73 16.16 -26.85 -22.06
CA ALA A 73 15.46 -25.57 -22.03
C ALA A 73 15.07 -25.30 -20.58
N VAL A 74 15.71 -24.30 -19.96
CA VAL A 74 15.31 -23.80 -18.65
C VAL A 74 13.96 -23.14 -18.87
N ALA A 75 12.89 -23.84 -18.50
CA ALA A 75 11.57 -23.26 -18.48
C ALA A 75 11.54 -22.20 -17.37
N ASP A 76 11.42 -20.93 -17.76
CA ASP A 76 11.13 -19.86 -16.81
C ASP A 76 9.77 -20.16 -16.16
N VAL A 77 9.81 -20.48 -14.87
CA VAL A 77 8.61 -20.65 -14.05
C VAL A 77 8.07 -19.24 -13.76
N TYR A 78 7.13 -18.79 -14.60
CA TYR A 78 6.37 -17.58 -14.31
C TYR A 78 5.42 -17.86 -13.15
N GLN A 79 5.77 -17.39 -11.96
CA GLN A 79 4.87 -17.44 -10.81
C GLN A 79 3.77 -16.38 -11.00
N VAL A 80 2.63 -16.81 -11.54
CA VAL A 80 1.45 -15.95 -11.70
C VAL A 80 0.82 -15.77 -10.32
N ASP A 81 0.88 -14.54 -9.79
CA ASP A 81 0.24 -14.21 -8.52
C ASP A 81 -1.28 -14.14 -8.68
N ARG A 82 -2.00 -14.61 -7.65
CA ARG A 82 -3.46 -14.70 -7.66
C ARG A 82 -4.07 -13.36 -7.25
N ILE A 83 -5.12 -12.94 -7.97
CA ILE A 83 -5.93 -11.77 -7.60
C ILE A 83 -6.98 -12.20 -6.56
N VAL A 84 -6.98 -11.56 -5.39
CA VAL A 84 -7.94 -11.83 -4.30
C VAL A 84 -9.06 -10.81 -4.22
N ALA A 85 -8.84 -9.61 -4.74
CA ALA A 85 -9.89 -8.60 -4.93
C ALA A 85 -9.52 -7.64 -6.04
N VAL A 86 -10.50 -6.92 -6.58
CA VAL A 86 -10.31 -5.83 -7.54
C VAL A 86 -11.07 -4.61 -7.04
N VAL A 87 -10.38 -3.47 -6.94
CA VAL A 87 -10.96 -2.18 -6.53
C VAL A 87 -10.88 -1.22 -7.72
N GLY A 88 -12.02 -1.02 -8.38
CA GLY A 88 -12.11 -0.31 -9.65
C GLY A 88 -11.30 -1.01 -10.75
N ASN A 89 -10.10 -0.51 -11.02
CA ASN A 89 -9.17 -1.08 -12.00
C ASN A 89 -7.86 -1.56 -11.37
N THR A 90 -7.75 -1.55 -10.03
CA THR A 90 -6.53 -1.97 -9.32
C THR A 90 -6.74 -3.35 -8.71
N PRO A 91 -5.97 -4.38 -9.13
CA PRO A 91 -6.03 -5.70 -8.51
C PRO A 91 -5.27 -5.70 -7.17
N ILE A 92 -5.86 -6.33 -6.17
CA ILE A 92 -5.21 -6.69 -4.91
C ILE A 92 -4.74 -8.15 -5.03
N LEU A 93 -3.43 -8.34 -4.85
CA LEU A 93 -2.75 -9.62 -5.02
C LEU A 93 -2.72 -10.45 -3.73
N LEU A 94 -2.66 -11.77 -3.86
CA LEU A 94 -2.53 -12.69 -2.74
C LEU A 94 -1.20 -12.50 -2.00
N SER A 95 -0.10 -12.24 -2.72
CA SER A 95 1.19 -11.93 -2.09
C SER A 95 1.10 -10.70 -1.19
N ALA A 96 0.43 -9.63 -1.64
CA ALA A 96 0.23 -8.41 -0.88
C ALA A 96 -0.61 -8.67 0.38
N LEU A 97 -1.68 -9.45 0.25
CA LEU A 97 -2.51 -9.86 1.39
C LEU A 97 -1.70 -10.65 2.43
N ARG A 98 -0.97 -11.68 2.01
CA ARG A 98 -0.12 -12.49 2.90
C ARG A 98 0.96 -11.66 3.57
N PHE A 99 1.64 -10.82 2.79
CA PHE A 99 2.66 -9.93 3.30
C PHE A 99 2.10 -8.99 4.37
N ARG A 100 0.89 -8.46 4.18
CA ARG A 100 0.24 -7.59 5.17
C ARG A 100 -0.27 -8.33 6.41
N ALA A 101 -0.61 -9.61 6.27
CA ALA A 101 -1.08 -10.47 7.35
C ALA A 101 0.05 -11.05 8.23
N GLN A 102 1.27 -11.15 7.70
CA GLN A 102 2.41 -11.84 8.35
C GLN A 102 2.65 -11.46 9.84
N PRO A 103 2.65 -10.16 10.22
CA PRO A 103 2.89 -9.79 11.62
C PRO A 103 1.78 -10.28 12.56
N PHE A 104 0.54 -10.33 12.05
CA PHE A 104 -0.64 -10.76 12.81
C PHE A 104 -0.70 -12.28 12.93
N ILE A 105 -0.32 -13.02 11.87
CA ILE A 105 -0.23 -14.49 11.90
C ILE A 105 0.76 -14.92 12.98
N THR A 106 1.97 -14.34 12.97
CA THR A 106 3.02 -14.66 13.96
C THR A 106 2.54 -14.43 15.41
N THR A 107 1.69 -13.43 15.63
CA THR A 107 1.13 -13.13 16.95
C THR A 107 0.03 -14.12 17.33
N MET A 108 -0.83 -14.48 16.38
CA MET A 108 -1.92 -15.46 16.56
C MET A 108 -1.38 -16.87 16.84
N GLU A 109 -0.37 -17.32 16.10
CA GLU A 109 0.26 -18.63 16.27
C GLU A 109 0.89 -18.81 17.65
N ARG A 110 1.34 -17.73 18.29
CA ARG A 110 1.86 -17.76 19.67
C ARG A 110 0.75 -17.94 20.71
N GLN A 111 -0.50 -17.59 20.38
CA GLN A 111 -1.64 -17.62 21.31
C GLN A 111 -2.48 -18.89 21.17
N VAL A 112 -2.59 -19.44 19.96
CA VAL A 112 -3.46 -20.57 19.65
C VAL A 112 -2.61 -21.80 19.33
N THR A 113 -2.72 -22.85 20.14
CA THR A 113 -1.97 -24.11 19.95
C THR A 113 -2.74 -25.11 19.08
N ASP A 114 -4.07 -25.13 19.16
CA ASP A 114 -4.93 -26.02 18.38
C ASP A 114 -4.89 -25.67 16.88
N GLU A 115 -4.69 -26.69 16.03
CA GLU A 115 -4.56 -26.53 14.57
C GLU A 115 -5.86 -26.06 13.92
N THR A 116 -7.01 -26.61 14.36
CA THR A 116 -8.32 -26.27 13.77
C THR A 116 -8.68 -24.82 14.09
N GLN A 117 -8.46 -24.40 15.32
CA GLN A 117 -8.65 -23.01 15.74
C GLN A 117 -7.70 -22.06 15.03
N ARG A 118 -6.43 -22.47 14.78
CA ARG A 118 -5.47 -21.69 14.00
C ARG A 118 -5.96 -21.45 12.57
N MET A 119 -6.40 -22.50 11.87
CA MET A 119 -6.93 -22.37 10.51
C MET A 119 -8.14 -21.44 10.43
N ILE A 120 -9.11 -21.57 11.35
CA ILE A 120 -10.28 -20.68 11.40
C ILE A 120 -9.85 -19.23 11.71
N GLY A 121 -8.90 -19.05 12.62
CA GLY A 121 -8.33 -17.75 12.95
C GLY A 121 -7.64 -17.10 11.75
N GLU A 122 -6.85 -17.87 11.01
CA GLU A 122 -6.12 -17.39 9.83
C GLU A 122 -7.08 -16.96 8.71
N SER A 123 -8.12 -17.75 8.40
CA SER A 123 -9.12 -17.37 7.39
C SER A 123 -9.87 -16.09 7.78
N LYS A 124 -10.20 -15.90 9.06
CA LYS A 124 -10.82 -14.66 9.55
C LYS A 124 -9.85 -13.49 9.45
N LEU A 125 -8.59 -13.68 9.82
CA LEU A 125 -7.55 -12.68 9.75
C LEU A 125 -7.32 -12.22 8.31
N TYR A 126 -7.21 -13.14 7.35
CA TYR A 126 -7.07 -12.78 5.94
C TYR A 126 -8.25 -11.96 5.43
N ARG A 127 -9.48 -12.31 5.83
CA ARG A 127 -10.64 -11.50 5.47
C ARG A 127 -10.55 -10.08 6.04
N GLN A 128 -10.18 -9.95 7.31
CA GLN A 128 -10.01 -8.63 7.95
C GLN A 128 -8.91 -7.79 7.29
N VAL A 129 -7.75 -8.40 6.99
CA VAL A 129 -6.65 -7.72 6.31
C VAL A 129 -7.05 -7.35 4.88
N LEU A 130 -7.81 -8.20 4.18
CA LEU A 130 -8.31 -7.89 2.85
C LEU A 130 -9.25 -6.68 2.86
N GLU A 131 -10.21 -6.63 3.79
CA GLU A 131 -11.09 -5.46 3.93
C GLU A 131 -10.29 -4.17 4.18
N ARG A 132 -9.27 -4.24 5.04
CA ARG A 132 -8.37 -3.11 5.26
C ARG A 132 -7.63 -2.70 3.98
N LEU A 133 -7.11 -3.66 3.22
CA LEU A 133 -6.43 -3.37 1.95
C LEU A 133 -7.38 -2.74 0.92
N VAL A 134 -8.64 -3.16 0.88
CA VAL A 134 -9.67 -2.54 0.05
C VAL A 134 -9.90 -1.08 0.47
N ASP A 135 -10.07 -0.81 1.77
CA ASP A 135 -10.27 0.54 2.29
C ASP A 135 -9.06 1.45 2.00
N GLU A 136 -7.85 0.95 2.23
CA GLU A 136 -6.61 1.65 1.90
C GLU A 136 -6.54 1.99 0.40
N GLN A 137 -6.94 1.05 -0.47
CA GLN A 137 -6.94 1.27 -1.92
C GLN A 137 -7.99 2.31 -2.35
N LEU A 138 -9.16 2.32 -1.72
CA LEU A 138 -10.20 3.33 -1.95
C LEU A 138 -9.73 4.72 -1.54
N ILE A 139 -9.11 4.84 -0.36
CA ILE A 139 -8.51 6.08 0.13
C ILE A 139 -7.43 6.57 -0.84
N ALA A 140 -6.50 5.69 -1.25
CA ALA A 140 -5.43 6.04 -2.17
C ALA A 140 -5.98 6.53 -3.52
N ARG A 141 -7.02 5.87 -4.06
CA ARG A 141 -7.70 6.30 -5.28
C ARG A 141 -8.33 7.68 -5.11
N ARG A 142 -9.06 7.91 -4.02
CA ARG A 142 -9.72 9.19 -3.76
C ARG A 142 -8.72 10.33 -3.53
N ALA A 143 -7.60 10.04 -2.88
CA ALA A 143 -6.50 10.97 -2.67
C ALA A 143 -5.80 11.33 -3.99
N ALA A 144 -5.58 10.35 -4.87
CA ALA A 144 -5.03 10.58 -6.21
C ALA A 144 -5.93 11.49 -7.06
N LEU A 145 -7.26 11.30 -7.01
CA LEU A 145 -8.23 12.18 -7.68
C LEU A 145 -8.26 13.61 -7.11
N ALA A 146 -7.86 13.78 -5.85
CA ALA A 146 -7.71 15.08 -5.19
C ALA A 146 -6.29 15.66 -5.31
N GLU A 147 -5.41 15.03 -6.09
CA GLU A 147 -4.01 15.43 -6.27
C GLU A 147 -3.21 15.52 -4.96
N LEU A 148 -3.61 14.75 -3.94
CA LEU A 148 -2.90 14.66 -2.68
C LEU A 148 -1.70 13.71 -2.82
N LYS A 149 -0.51 14.15 -2.39
CA LYS A 149 0.74 13.38 -2.46
C LYS A 149 1.56 13.53 -1.19
N VAL A 150 2.11 12.44 -0.67
CA VAL A 150 3.00 12.50 0.50
C VAL A 150 4.44 12.65 0.04
N GLU A 151 5.11 13.70 0.51
CA GLU A 151 6.51 13.94 0.23
C GLU A 151 7.41 13.08 1.15
N PRO A 152 8.57 12.61 0.68
CA PRO A 152 9.47 11.80 1.50
C PRO A 152 9.87 12.47 2.82
N ILE A 153 10.05 13.80 2.82
CA ILE A 153 10.40 14.57 4.01
C ILE A 153 9.31 14.51 5.09
N GLU A 154 8.04 14.37 4.71
CA GLU A 154 6.93 14.27 5.67
C GLU A 154 6.97 12.91 6.38
N ILE A 155 7.36 11.86 5.67
CA ILE A 155 7.57 10.52 6.24
C ILE A 155 8.72 10.56 7.24
N GLU A 156 9.83 11.22 6.90
CA GLU A 156 10.98 11.41 7.79
C GLU A 156 10.58 12.13 9.09
N GLN A 157 9.86 13.24 8.97
CA GLN A 157 9.39 14.03 10.10
C GLN A 157 8.41 13.24 10.98
N ALA A 158 7.50 12.48 10.37
CA ALA A 158 6.57 11.63 11.10
C ALA A 158 7.31 10.53 11.89
N ILE A 159 8.33 9.89 11.31
CA ILE A 159 9.17 8.90 12.00
C ILE A 159 9.89 9.54 13.20
N ASP A 160 10.46 10.74 13.02
CA ASP A 160 11.13 11.44 14.10
C ASP A 160 10.16 11.84 15.22
N ASN A 161 8.92 12.21 14.87
CA ASN A 161 7.87 12.50 15.85
C ASN A 161 7.45 11.25 16.62
N VAL A 162 7.31 10.10 15.94
CA VAL A 162 7.02 8.82 16.62
C VAL A 162 8.17 8.44 17.56
N ALA A 163 9.42 8.61 17.13
CA ALA A 163 10.58 8.35 18.00
C ALA A 163 10.55 9.22 19.26
N LYS A 164 10.29 10.52 19.11
CA LYS A 164 10.12 11.47 20.23
C LYS A 164 8.97 11.09 21.16
N GLN A 165 7.80 10.70 20.63
CA GLN A 165 6.65 10.27 21.41
C GLN A 165 6.95 9.01 22.25
N ASN A 166 7.77 8.12 21.73
CA ASN A 166 8.21 6.92 22.44
C ASN A 166 9.43 7.16 23.36
N GLY A 167 9.96 8.39 23.42
CA GLY A 167 11.12 8.73 24.24
C GLY A 167 12.42 8.03 23.80
N ILE A 168 12.50 7.57 22.54
CA ILE A 168 13.64 6.82 22.01
C ILE A 168 14.25 7.50 20.79
N GLY A 169 15.52 7.24 20.53
CA GLY A 169 16.16 7.69 19.30
C GLY A 169 15.69 6.87 18.09
N ARG A 170 15.76 7.47 16.90
CA ARG A 170 15.39 6.81 15.64
C ARG A 170 16.08 5.45 15.40
N PRO A 171 17.39 5.27 15.65
CA PRO A 171 18.01 3.95 15.50
C PRO A 171 17.42 2.90 16.46
N ALA A 172 17.00 3.30 17.65
CA ALA A 172 16.34 2.41 18.60
C ALA A 172 14.93 2.03 18.13
N LEU A 173 14.18 3.01 17.59
CA LEU A 173 12.88 2.75 16.97
C LEU A 173 12.97 1.72 15.84
N MET A 174 13.95 1.87 14.93
CA MET A 174 14.12 0.93 13.81
C MET A 174 14.44 -0.50 14.29
N ARG A 175 15.26 -0.65 15.34
CA ARG A 175 15.51 -1.97 15.94
C ARG A 175 14.25 -2.59 16.53
N GLU A 176 13.38 -1.80 17.15
CA GLU A 176 12.11 -2.33 17.70
C GLU A 176 11.15 -2.77 16.60
N ILE A 177 11.09 -2.01 15.50
CA ILE A 177 10.31 -2.35 14.31
C ILE A 177 10.81 -3.68 13.71
N GLU A 178 12.13 -3.85 13.57
CA GLU A 178 12.73 -5.10 13.09
C GLU A 178 12.44 -6.28 14.04
N ARG A 179 12.51 -6.07 15.36
CA ARG A 179 12.16 -7.09 16.37
C ARG A 179 10.69 -7.50 16.28
N SER A 180 9.81 -6.59 15.87
CA SER A 180 8.39 -6.89 15.62
C SER A 180 8.15 -7.63 14.29
N GLY A 181 9.19 -7.90 13.50
CA GLY A 181 9.10 -8.59 12.22
C GLY A 181 8.75 -7.70 11.03
N MET A 182 8.86 -6.37 11.17
CA MET A 182 8.59 -5.40 10.11
C MET A 182 9.90 -4.80 9.58
N THR A 183 9.96 -4.55 8.27
CA THR A 183 11.11 -3.87 7.65
C THR A 183 10.95 -2.36 7.71
N GLU A 184 12.06 -1.62 7.69
CA GLU A 184 12.02 -0.15 7.63
C GLU A 184 11.23 0.36 6.41
N ALA A 185 11.44 -0.25 5.24
CA ALA A 185 10.75 0.12 4.00
C ALA A 185 9.22 -0.03 4.14
N PHE A 186 8.78 -1.12 4.77
CA PHE A 186 7.38 -1.36 5.04
C PHE A 186 6.79 -0.34 6.02
N TYR A 187 7.52 -0.05 7.10
CA TYR A 187 7.11 0.92 8.10
C TYR A 187 6.95 2.32 7.50
N ARG A 188 7.91 2.75 6.67
CA ARG A 188 7.83 4.02 5.91
C ARG A 188 6.62 4.08 5.00
N ALA A 189 6.32 3.00 4.29
CA ALA A 189 5.13 2.91 3.44
C ALA A 189 3.84 2.97 4.25
N GLU A 190 3.83 2.47 5.49
CA GLU A 190 2.68 2.59 6.39
C GLU A 190 2.49 4.01 6.91
N ILE A 191 3.58 4.67 7.33
CA ILE A 191 3.54 6.08 7.72
C ILE A 191 3.04 6.95 6.56
N GLY A 192 3.54 6.71 5.34
CA GLY A 192 3.06 7.41 4.15
C GLY A 192 1.56 7.23 3.90
N ARG A 193 1.04 6.00 4.07
CA ARG A 193 -0.40 5.72 3.98
C ARG A 193 -1.20 6.49 5.03
N GLN A 194 -0.75 6.50 6.28
CA GLN A 194 -1.43 7.21 7.37
C GLN A 194 -1.44 8.73 7.15
N ILE A 195 -0.34 9.31 6.65
CA ILE A 195 -0.27 10.73 6.30
C ILE A 195 -1.25 11.05 5.17
N LEU A 196 -1.31 10.22 4.12
CA LEU A 196 -2.21 10.41 2.99
C LEU A 196 -3.68 10.36 3.41
N GLU A 197 -4.03 9.38 4.25
CA GLU A 197 -5.36 9.23 4.84
C GLU A 197 -5.74 10.46 5.68
N GLY A 198 -4.88 10.86 6.63
CA GLY A 198 -5.11 12.04 7.46
C GLY A 198 -5.28 13.31 6.63
N ARG A 199 -4.51 13.47 5.55
CA ARG A 199 -4.64 14.61 4.64
C ARG A 199 -5.97 14.60 3.89
N LEU A 200 -6.42 13.44 3.41
CA LEU A 200 -7.71 13.32 2.74
C LEU A 200 -8.86 13.69 3.68
N LEU A 201 -8.81 13.19 4.92
CA LEU A 201 -9.80 13.53 5.96
C LEU A 201 -9.77 15.04 6.29
N MET A 202 -8.59 15.63 6.42
CA MET A 202 -8.43 17.07 6.69
C MET A 202 -9.00 17.95 5.57
N GLN A 203 -8.80 17.56 4.31
CA GLN A 203 -9.39 18.26 3.17
C GLN A 203 -10.93 18.23 3.23
N ARG A 204 -11.51 17.09 3.59
CA ARG A 204 -12.97 16.96 3.77
C ARG A 204 -13.46 17.80 4.94
N TRP A 205 -12.77 17.76 6.08
CA TRP A 205 -13.14 18.52 7.28
C TRP A 205 -13.11 20.03 7.06
N THR A 206 -12.12 20.55 6.32
CA THR A 206 -12.07 21.98 5.98
C THR A 206 -13.36 22.45 5.30
N SER A 207 -14.09 21.55 4.64
CA SER A 207 -15.38 21.82 3.99
C SER A 207 -16.60 21.68 4.91
N SER A 208 -16.49 21.01 6.07
CA SER A 208 -17.60 20.77 7.01
C SER A 208 -17.07 20.66 8.45
N PRO A 209 -16.94 21.79 9.18
CA PRO A 209 -16.33 21.80 10.50
C PRO A 209 -17.15 21.07 11.55
N LEU A 210 -16.45 20.32 12.40
CA LEU A 210 -16.91 19.79 13.67
C LEU A 210 -17.61 20.85 14.56
N MET A 211 -18.88 20.62 14.87
CA MET A 211 -19.62 21.36 15.90
C MET A 211 -19.91 20.44 17.09
N ILE A 212 -19.04 20.47 18.11
CA ILE A 212 -19.26 19.74 19.36
C ILE A 212 -20.21 20.56 20.23
N THR A 213 -21.36 20.01 20.60
CA THR A 213 -22.34 20.68 21.44
C THR A 213 -22.12 20.38 22.92
N GLU A 214 -22.56 21.30 23.78
CA GLU A 214 -22.54 21.10 25.23
C GLU A 214 -23.39 19.88 25.66
N GLU A 215 -24.46 19.60 24.92
CA GLU A 215 -25.31 18.42 25.14
C GLU A 215 -24.53 17.12 24.91
N GLN A 216 -23.78 17.01 23.81
CA GLN A 216 -22.96 15.83 23.53
C GLN A 216 -21.89 15.60 24.62
N LEU A 217 -21.28 16.68 25.12
CA LEU A 217 -20.33 16.61 26.22
C LEU A 217 -20.99 16.09 27.50
N ARG A 218 -22.21 16.55 27.81
CA ARG A 218 -22.97 16.09 28.98
C ARG A 218 -23.36 14.63 28.85
N THR A 219 -23.90 14.22 27.70
CA THR A 219 -24.25 12.82 27.45
C THR A 219 -23.04 11.89 27.62
N LEU A 220 -21.87 12.27 27.09
CA LEU A 220 -20.65 11.49 27.26
C LEU A 220 -20.18 11.46 28.73
N TYR A 221 -20.27 12.58 29.44
CA TYR A 221 -19.95 12.64 30.86
C TYR A 221 -20.84 11.74 31.71
N ASP A 222 -22.15 11.76 31.45
CA ASP A 222 -23.12 10.93 32.17
C ASP A 222 -22.85 9.44 31.92
N GLN A 223 -22.52 9.05 30.68
CA GLN A 223 -22.11 7.67 30.35
C GLN A 223 -20.84 7.24 31.11
N LEU A 224 -19.83 8.11 31.20
CA LEU A 224 -18.63 7.80 31.96
C LEU A 224 -18.92 7.64 33.45
N LYS A 225 -19.79 8.49 34.00
CA LYS A 225 -20.20 8.42 35.40
C LYS A 225 -21.04 7.19 35.71
N GLU A 226 -21.85 6.71 34.78
CA GLU A 226 -22.56 5.43 34.92
C GLU A 226 -21.60 4.24 34.94
N GLN A 227 -20.54 4.29 34.11
CA GLN A 227 -19.55 3.22 34.01
C GLN A 227 -18.61 3.17 35.22
N ASP A 228 -18.20 4.32 35.74
CA ASP A 228 -17.33 4.43 36.92
C ASP A 228 -17.63 5.71 37.73
N PRO A 229 -18.58 5.65 38.68
CA PRO A 229 -19.05 6.83 39.42
C PRO A 229 -17.97 7.51 40.27
N ASP A 230 -16.96 6.76 40.74
CA ASP A 230 -16.00 7.21 41.74
C ASP A 230 -14.73 7.81 41.13
N SER A 231 -14.43 7.54 39.85
CA SER A 231 -13.19 7.98 39.19
C SER A 231 -13.36 9.22 38.29
N VAL A 232 -14.59 9.66 38.04
CA VAL A 232 -14.86 10.76 37.10
C VAL A 232 -14.67 12.13 37.79
N PRO A 233 -13.73 12.98 37.33
CA PRO A 233 -13.56 14.32 37.87
C PRO A 233 -14.76 15.20 37.53
N SER A 234 -14.85 16.41 38.11
CA SER A 234 -15.95 17.32 37.80
C SER A 234 -16.08 17.58 36.29
N PHE A 235 -17.31 17.81 35.80
CA PHE A 235 -17.56 18.08 34.37
C PHE A 235 -16.64 19.17 33.78
N ALA A 236 -16.38 20.24 34.53
CA ALA A 236 -15.48 21.32 34.11
C ALA A 236 -14.03 20.84 33.93
N ALA A 237 -13.53 19.97 34.82
CA ALA A 237 -12.20 19.39 34.73
C ALA A 237 -12.10 18.31 33.64
N ALA A 238 -13.17 17.53 33.43
CA ALA A 238 -13.26 16.51 32.39
C ALA A 238 -13.41 17.10 30.97
N ARG A 239 -13.90 18.34 30.85
CA ARG A 239 -14.29 18.95 29.56
C ARG A 239 -13.22 18.84 28.45
N PRO A 240 -11.92 19.13 28.69
CA PRO A 240 -10.91 18.97 27.65
C PRO A 240 -10.77 17.53 27.16
N GLN A 241 -10.81 16.56 28.09
CA GLN A 241 -10.73 15.14 27.78
C GLN A 241 -11.97 14.66 27.01
N LEU A 242 -13.17 15.06 27.44
CA LEU A 242 -14.42 14.77 26.74
C LEU A 242 -14.44 15.34 25.33
N THR A 243 -13.93 16.57 25.17
CA THR A 243 -13.84 17.24 23.87
C THR A 243 -12.92 16.46 22.93
N GLU A 244 -11.77 16.01 23.43
CA GLU A 244 -10.84 15.22 22.64
C GLU A 244 -11.42 13.84 22.29
N GLN A 245 -12.08 13.18 23.24
CA GLN A 245 -12.74 11.90 23.00
C GLN A 245 -13.86 12.01 21.96
N LEU A 246 -14.70 13.04 22.02
CA LEU A 246 -15.73 13.30 21.01
C LEU A 246 -15.12 13.64 19.65
N ARG A 247 -14.03 14.41 19.63
CA ARG A 247 -13.29 14.72 18.41
C ARG A 247 -12.81 13.42 17.74
N LEU A 248 -12.12 12.55 18.48
CA LEU A 248 -11.64 11.26 17.98
C LEU A 248 -12.78 10.35 17.51
N LYS A 249 -13.87 10.26 18.28
CA LYS A 249 -15.04 9.47 17.91
C LYS A 249 -15.66 9.96 16.60
N TRP A 250 -15.90 11.26 16.49
CA TRP A 250 -16.45 11.84 15.27
C TRP A 250 -15.54 11.60 14.07
N PHE A 251 -14.23 11.71 14.27
CA PHE A 251 -13.24 11.48 13.23
C PHE A 251 -13.33 10.05 12.67
N GLU A 252 -13.45 9.06 13.55
CA GLU A 252 -13.64 7.68 13.15
C GLU A 252 -14.97 7.50 12.42
N GLU A 253 -16.07 8.07 12.94
CA GLU A 253 -17.38 8.02 12.28
C GLU A 253 -17.37 8.64 10.87
N GLU A 254 -16.70 9.79 10.71
CA GLU A 254 -16.60 10.49 9.42
C GLU A 254 -15.74 9.72 8.42
N LYS A 255 -14.64 9.10 8.90
CA LYS A 255 -13.86 8.15 8.12
C LYS A 255 -14.74 6.98 7.66
N GLN A 256 -15.52 6.39 8.55
CA GLN A 256 -16.42 5.29 8.19
C GLN A 256 -17.48 5.73 7.17
N ARG A 257 -18.10 6.90 7.35
CA ARG A 257 -19.02 7.49 6.35
C ARG A 257 -18.34 7.67 5.00
N MET A 258 -17.10 8.16 4.99
CA MET A 258 -16.30 8.29 3.77
C MET A 258 -16.09 6.95 3.08
N LEU A 259 -15.67 5.92 3.82
CA LEU A 259 -15.40 4.59 3.27
C LEU A 259 -16.66 3.96 2.70
N VAL A 260 -17.81 4.08 3.38
CA VAL A 260 -19.11 3.63 2.87
C VAL A 260 -19.44 4.32 1.54
N GLN A 261 -19.25 5.63 1.46
CA GLN A 261 -19.47 6.38 0.23
C GLN A 261 -18.53 5.89 -0.89
N LEU A 262 -17.22 5.78 -0.63
CA LEU A 262 -16.24 5.32 -1.61
C LEU A 262 -16.52 3.90 -2.11
N ARG A 263 -16.97 3.02 -1.23
CA ARG A 263 -17.40 1.64 -1.57
C ARG A 263 -18.64 1.64 -2.46
N SER A 264 -19.57 2.59 -2.27
CA SER A 264 -20.76 2.71 -3.12
C SER A 264 -20.44 3.28 -4.51
N GLU A 265 -19.43 4.14 -4.61
CA GLU A 265 -19.02 4.79 -5.87
C GLU A 265 -18.04 3.94 -6.69
N THR A 266 -17.41 2.94 -6.08
CA THR A 266 -16.36 2.14 -6.70
C THR A 266 -16.79 0.68 -6.83
N HIS A 267 -16.61 0.11 -8.02
CA HIS A 267 -16.81 -1.32 -8.21
C HIS A 267 -15.76 -2.13 -7.42
N ILE A 268 -16.21 -3.03 -6.55
CA ILE A 268 -15.36 -3.90 -5.73
C ILE A 268 -15.77 -5.35 -5.96
N GLU A 269 -14.84 -6.17 -6.41
CA GLU A 269 -15.04 -7.61 -6.60
C GLU A 269 -14.07 -8.38 -5.70
N VAL A 270 -14.59 -9.17 -4.76
CA VAL A 270 -13.77 -10.02 -3.87
C VAL A 270 -13.82 -11.46 -4.36
N ARG A 271 -12.64 -12.06 -4.53
CA ARG A 271 -12.43 -13.44 -5.01
C ARG A 271 -11.67 -14.31 -3.99
N LEU A 272 -11.69 -13.93 -2.73
CA LEU A 272 -11.06 -14.71 -1.67
C LEU A 272 -11.83 -16.02 -1.49
N GLY A 273 -11.16 -17.15 -1.75
CA GLY A 273 -11.71 -18.47 -1.48
C GLY A 273 -11.89 -18.74 0.01
N PRO A 274 -12.61 -19.82 0.38
CA PRO A 274 -12.72 -20.28 1.76
C PRO A 274 -11.36 -20.67 2.36
#